data_AF-A0AAU3D081-F1
#
_entry.id   AF-A0AAU3D081-F1
#
_cell.length_a   1.000
_cell.length_b   1.000
_cell.length_c   1.000
_cell.angle_alpha   90.00
_cell.angle_beta   90.00
_cell.angle_gamma   90.00
#
_symmetry.space_group_name_H-M   'P 1'
#
loop_
_entity.id
_entity.type
_entity.pdbx_description
1 polymer ?
#
loop_
_entity_poly.entity_id
_entity_poly.type
_entity_poly.pdbx_seq_one_letter_code
_entity_poly.pdbx_strand_id
1 'polypeptide(L)'
;MSTPPQPPQQPEQPSEAPAQPSAYPYPHPQSPAPGGPMGFPPAAPATQAGQQSVYAQPTLVGQPAQPHPVNPYLQQSPYPVVGPPPGSGGGGARKAVLWAVVGAVLASAAWAAGVFLLGAETDPDLRGYAAPSNLCNSTDYSSFKEEYPDNDSSPTHNNLKDDALDESLCSLSLKKTGSSYADAYLYVQIDLHKKTDPGPEFTAAWKNYPDSHSGYDVETITGIGDEAYLVSDDTTSGSTSGSLYATLAVREGWVTYTMSYSAYYSSYDEDKDPPTLEEVTGYLKTDTRTTLEDLKG
;
A
#
# COMPACT_ATOMS: atom_id res chain seq x y z
N MET A 1 -43.93 -0.43 51.10
CA MET A 1 -43.16 0.37 50.13
C MET A 1 -43.21 -0.40 48.82
N SER A 2 -43.96 0.10 47.84
CA SER A 2 -44.28 -0.61 46.60
C SER A 2 -43.37 -0.13 45.47
N THR A 3 -42.71 -1.06 44.80
CA THR A 3 -41.87 -0.83 43.62
C THR A 3 -42.73 -0.54 42.38
N PRO A 4 -42.37 0.43 41.52
CA PRO A 4 -43.10 0.69 40.27
C PRO A 4 -42.69 -0.31 39.17
N PRO A 5 -43.58 -0.60 38.20
CA PRO A 5 -43.32 -1.57 37.12
C PRO A 5 -42.45 -0.98 36.01
N GLN A 6 -41.64 -1.85 35.41
CA GLN A 6 -40.72 -1.57 34.30
C GLN A 6 -41.46 -1.47 32.96
N PRO A 7 -41.11 -0.51 32.07
CA PRO A 7 -41.73 -0.41 30.75
C PRO A 7 -41.23 -1.50 29.77
N PRO A 8 -42.05 -1.89 28.78
CA PRO A 8 -41.74 -2.99 27.85
C PRO A 8 -40.62 -2.63 26.87
N GLN A 9 -39.75 -3.61 26.60
CA GLN A 9 -38.66 -3.52 25.61
C GLN A 9 -39.21 -3.52 24.18
N GLN A 10 -38.69 -2.63 23.33
CA GLN A 10 -38.91 -2.65 21.89
C GLN A 10 -38.08 -3.76 21.22
N PRO A 11 -38.58 -4.42 20.16
CA PRO A 11 -37.80 -5.41 19.42
C PRO A 11 -36.66 -4.75 18.64
N GLU A 12 -35.45 -5.28 18.77
CA GLU A 12 -34.29 -4.91 17.95
C GLU A 12 -34.51 -5.33 16.48
N GLN A 13 -34.33 -4.40 15.55
CA GLN A 13 -34.25 -4.69 14.12
C GLN A 13 -32.89 -5.32 13.79
N PRO A 14 -32.85 -6.33 12.89
CA PRO A 14 -31.59 -6.89 12.41
C PRO A 14 -30.94 -5.96 11.38
N SER A 15 -29.69 -5.56 11.63
CA SER A 15 -28.87 -4.82 10.67
C SER A 15 -28.01 -5.80 9.87
N GLU A 16 -28.43 -6.11 8.64
CA GLU A 16 -27.57 -6.66 7.59
C GLU A 16 -27.04 -5.52 6.71
N ALA A 17 -25.71 -5.39 6.64
CA ALA A 17 -24.95 -5.15 5.41
C ALA A 17 -23.43 -5.23 5.72
N PRO A 18 -22.66 -6.10 5.06
CA PRO A 18 -21.21 -6.12 5.19
C PRO A 18 -20.57 -4.89 4.52
N ALA A 19 -19.59 -4.29 5.19
CA ALA A 19 -18.77 -3.21 4.67
C ALA A 19 -18.02 -3.68 3.40
N GLN A 20 -17.95 -2.81 2.40
CA GLN A 20 -17.19 -3.06 1.17
C GLN A 20 -15.69 -3.04 1.46
N PRO A 21 -14.88 -3.96 0.89
CA PRO A 21 -13.44 -3.97 1.10
C PRO A 21 -12.77 -2.82 0.34
N SER A 22 -12.07 -1.96 1.08
CA SER A 22 -11.13 -0.99 0.51
C SER A 22 -9.86 -1.72 0.07
N ALA A 23 -9.64 -1.81 -1.23
CA ALA A 23 -8.43 -2.37 -1.82
C ALA A 23 -7.28 -1.35 -1.73
N TYR A 24 -6.45 -1.42 -0.68
CA TYR A 24 -5.04 -1.00 -0.61
C TYR A 24 -4.45 -1.47 0.74
N PRO A 25 -3.62 -2.52 0.81
CA PRO A 25 -2.91 -2.89 2.03
C PRO A 25 -1.52 -2.25 1.99
N TYR A 26 -1.45 -0.96 2.29
CA TYR A 26 -0.26 -0.44 2.96
C TYR A 26 -0.69 -0.12 4.39
N PRO A 27 0.05 -0.55 5.43
CA PRO A 27 -0.27 -0.18 6.79
C PRO A 27 -0.15 1.33 6.91
N HIS A 28 -1.28 2.04 6.86
CA HIS A 28 -1.38 3.37 7.39
C HIS A 28 -1.44 3.24 8.92
N PRO A 29 -0.43 3.71 9.68
CA PRO A 29 -0.63 3.94 11.10
C PRO A 29 -1.57 5.14 11.25
N GLN A 30 -2.88 4.90 11.25
CA GLN A 30 -3.81 5.87 11.83
C GLN A 30 -3.76 5.72 13.34
N SER A 31 -2.84 6.43 13.98
CA SER A 31 -2.92 6.69 15.42
C SER A 31 -4.18 7.51 15.71
N PRO A 32 -5.04 7.11 16.65
CA PRO A 32 -6.01 8.03 17.24
C PRO A 32 -5.26 9.08 18.07
N ALA A 33 -5.58 10.36 17.87
CA ALA A 33 -5.06 11.43 18.74
C ALA A 33 -5.65 11.31 20.17
N PRO A 34 -4.87 11.54 21.23
CA PRO A 34 -5.36 11.41 22.61
C PRO A 34 -6.11 12.67 23.08
N GLY A 35 -7.38 12.50 23.46
CA GLY A 35 -8.06 13.35 24.46
C GLY A 35 -9.29 14.17 24.01
N GLY A 36 -10.48 13.84 24.54
CA GLY A 36 -11.56 14.81 24.84
C GLY A 36 -12.79 14.82 23.92
N PRO A 37 -13.98 15.26 24.42
CA PRO A 37 -15.25 14.53 24.22
C PRO A 37 -16.15 15.02 23.07
N MET A 38 -16.91 14.06 22.53
CA MET A 38 -18.25 14.15 21.90
C MET A 38 -18.67 15.49 21.27
N GLY A 39 -18.79 15.52 19.95
CA GLY A 39 -19.54 16.56 19.25
C GLY A 39 -19.41 16.55 17.73
N PHE A 40 -20.04 15.58 17.05
CA PHE A 40 -20.32 15.74 15.62
C PHE A 40 -21.52 16.68 15.45
N PRO A 41 -21.43 17.79 14.69
CA PRO A 41 -22.62 18.52 14.29
C PRO A 41 -23.42 17.69 13.25
N PRO A 42 -24.77 17.76 13.26
CA PRO A 42 -25.61 16.92 12.40
C PRO A 42 -25.52 17.33 10.93
N ALA A 43 -25.51 16.32 10.06
CA ALA A 43 -25.67 16.50 8.62
C ALA A 43 -27.06 17.08 8.28
N ALA A 44 -27.07 18.11 7.43
CA ALA A 44 -28.31 18.68 6.89
C ALA A 44 -28.94 17.72 5.85
N PRO A 45 -30.28 17.67 5.72
CA PRO A 45 -30.97 16.69 4.89
C PRO A 45 -30.84 17.00 3.39
N ALA A 46 -30.57 15.97 2.60
CA ALA A 46 -30.61 16.00 1.15
C ALA A 46 -32.06 16.07 0.63
N THR A 47 -32.39 17.11 -0.13
CA THR A 47 -33.59 17.15 -0.97
C THR A 47 -33.28 16.63 -2.37
N GLN A 48 -33.99 15.57 -2.77
CA GLN A 48 -34.12 15.14 -4.16
C GLN A 48 -34.82 16.22 -5.01
N ALA A 49 -34.18 16.66 -6.09
CA ALA A 49 -34.85 17.20 -7.27
C ALA A 49 -34.01 16.87 -8.51
N GLY A 50 -34.64 16.22 -9.48
CA GLY A 50 -33.98 15.72 -10.68
C GLY A 50 -33.73 16.78 -11.77
N GLN A 51 -33.14 16.26 -12.84
CA GLN A 51 -32.94 16.79 -14.19
C GLN A 51 -31.58 17.38 -14.54
N GLN A 52 -31.09 16.87 -15.67
CA GLN A 52 -29.82 17.10 -16.35
C GLN A 52 -29.59 18.58 -16.68
N SER A 53 -28.36 19.07 -16.49
CA SER A 53 -27.71 20.06 -17.36
C SER A 53 -26.22 20.19 -17.07
N VAL A 54 -25.48 20.41 -18.15
CA VAL A 54 -24.02 20.49 -18.32
C VAL A 54 -23.40 21.60 -17.46
N TYR A 55 -22.24 21.34 -16.85
CA TYR A 55 -21.50 22.30 -16.04
C TYR A 55 -21.07 23.54 -16.85
N ALA A 56 -21.65 24.69 -16.52
CA ALA A 56 -21.09 26.01 -16.78
C ALA A 56 -20.63 26.61 -15.44
N GLN A 57 -19.41 27.17 -15.40
CA GLN A 57 -18.90 27.87 -14.23
C GLN A 57 -19.60 29.24 -14.03
N PRO A 58 -19.77 29.72 -12.78
CA PRO A 58 -20.40 31.00 -12.49
C PRO A 58 -19.44 32.17 -12.77
N THR A 59 -19.88 33.16 -13.55
CA THR A 59 -19.14 34.41 -13.77
C THR A 59 -19.53 35.44 -12.72
N LEU A 60 -18.53 35.93 -11.96
CA LEU A 60 -18.65 37.08 -11.06
C LEU A 60 -18.75 38.37 -11.90
N VAL A 61 -19.75 39.20 -11.60
CA VAL A 61 -20.03 40.45 -12.33
C VAL A 61 -19.23 41.60 -11.70
N GLY A 62 -18.39 42.27 -12.50
CA GLY A 62 -17.90 43.64 -12.20
C GLY A 62 -16.41 43.81 -11.87
N GLN A 63 -15.51 43.55 -12.81
CA GLN A 63 -14.14 44.09 -12.79
C GLN A 63 -13.68 44.48 -14.20
N PRO A 64 -13.01 45.64 -14.38
CA PRO A 64 -12.46 46.04 -15.67
C PRO A 64 -11.24 45.16 -16.05
N ALA A 65 -11.19 44.75 -17.31
CA ALA A 65 -10.15 43.89 -17.86
C ALA A 65 -8.75 44.52 -17.70
N GLN A 66 -7.88 43.84 -16.93
CA GLN A 66 -6.44 44.09 -16.91
C GLN A 66 -5.77 43.22 -18.00
N PRO A 67 -4.78 43.74 -18.74
CA PRO A 67 -4.05 42.96 -19.73
C PRO A 67 -3.23 41.85 -19.05
N HIS A 68 -3.49 40.61 -19.43
CA HIS A 68 -2.76 39.44 -18.91
C HIS A 68 -1.31 39.41 -19.39
N PRO A 69 -0.35 38.98 -18.54
CA PRO A 69 0.99 38.64 -18.97
C PRO A 69 0.97 37.37 -19.83
N VAL A 70 1.60 37.45 -21.00
CA VAL A 70 1.75 36.36 -21.97
C VAL A 70 2.58 35.22 -21.35
N ASN A 71 2.03 34.00 -21.39
CA ASN A 71 2.64 32.77 -20.90
C ASN A 71 3.82 32.32 -21.80
N PRO A 72 5.05 32.19 -21.30
CA PRO A 72 6.23 31.89 -22.13
C PRO A 72 6.33 30.44 -22.62
N TYR A 73 5.42 29.54 -22.22
CA TYR A 73 5.42 28.13 -22.66
C TYR A 73 4.53 27.86 -23.89
N LEU A 74 3.86 28.88 -24.43
CA LEU A 74 3.24 28.83 -25.76
C LEU A 74 4.19 29.38 -26.82
N GLN A 75 5.43 28.91 -26.83
CA GLN A 75 6.32 29.14 -27.97
C GLN A 75 6.00 28.08 -29.02
N GLN A 76 5.07 28.41 -29.91
CA GLN A 76 4.91 27.68 -31.16
C GLN A 76 6.24 27.75 -31.90
N SER A 77 7.01 26.66 -31.82
CA SER A 77 8.15 26.47 -32.71
C SER A 77 7.61 26.53 -34.14
N PRO A 78 8.26 27.27 -35.06
CA PRO A 78 7.86 27.25 -36.44
C PRO A 78 8.04 25.82 -36.95
N TYR A 79 6.92 25.14 -37.16
CA TYR A 79 6.89 23.91 -37.95
C TYR A 79 7.71 24.17 -39.22
N PRO A 80 8.60 23.26 -39.64
CA PRO A 80 9.12 23.35 -40.99
C PRO A 80 7.91 23.33 -41.91
N VAL A 81 7.67 24.47 -42.57
CA VAL A 81 6.67 24.56 -43.62
C VAL A 81 7.15 23.61 -44.69
N VAL A 82 6.57 22.42 -44.70
CA VAL A 82 6.66 21.49 -45.81
C VAL A 82 5.90 22.21 -46.92
N GLY A 83 6.63 22.91 -47.78
CA GLY A 83 6.07 23.57 -48.94
C GLY A 83 5.21 22.57 -49.73
N PRO A 84 4.12 23.03 -50.37
CA PRO A 84 3.33 22.15 -51.22
C PRO A 84 4.27 21.47 -52.22
N PRO A 85 4.15 20.15 -52.44
CA PRO A 85 5.05 19.45 -53.34
C PRO A 85 4.98 20.11 -54.72
N PRO A 86 6.11 20.23 -55.43
CA PRO A 86 6.14 20.88 -56.73
C PRO A 86 5.14 20.18 -57.64
N GLY A 87 4.22 20.99 -58.19
CA GLY A 87 3.20 20.52 -59.10
C GLY A 87 3.83 19.80 -60.27
N SER A 88 3.52 18.51 -60.42
CA SER A 88 3.74 17.79 -61.67
C SER A 88 2.50 16.95 -61.97
N GLY A 89 1.93 17.22 -63.15
CA GLY A 89 1.13 16.34 -64.00
C GLY A 89 0.12 15.40 -63.35
N GLY A 90 -1.14 15.53 -63.75
CA GLY A 90 -2.22 14.58 -63.45
C GLY A 90 -1.77 13.11 -63.60
N GLY A 91 -1.87 12.35 -62.51
CA GLY A 91 -1.53 10.93 -62.44
C GLY A 91 -0.80 10.50 -61.16
N GLY A 92 -0.10 11.43 -60.48
CA GLY A 92 0.77 11.13 -59.33
C GLY A 92 0.12 11.16 -57.94
N ALA A 93 -0.99 11.88 -57.76
CA ALA A 93 -1.64 12.03 -56.45
C ALA A 93 -2.13 10.71 -55.86
N ARG A 94 -2.63 9.79 -56.70
CA ARG A 94 -3.04 8.43 -56.26
C ARG A 94 -1.84 7.60 -55.79
N LYS A 95 -0.67 7.77 -56.43
CA LYS A 95 0.57 7.10 -56.01
C LYS A 95 1.10 7.68 -54.70
N ALA A 96 1.05 8.99 -54.50
CA ALA A 96 1.45 9.63 -53.25
C ALA A 96 0.56 9.20 -52.06
N VAL A 97 -0.76 9.14 -52.26
CA VAL A 97 -1.70 8.63 -51.25
C VAL A 97 -1.43 7.15 -50.93
N LEU A 98 -1.16 6.32 -51.95
CA LEU A 98 -0.77 4.92 -51.76
C LEU A 98 0.49 4.78 -50.89
N TRP A 99 1.53 5.59 -51.16
CA TRP A 99 2.75 5.57 -50.36
C TRP A 99 2.53 6.03 -48.91
N ALA A 100 1.67 7.03 -48.67
CA ALA A 100 1.32 7.45 -47.33
C ALA A 100 0.58 6.35 -46.54
N VAL A 101 -0.34 5.63 -47.19
CA VAL A 101 -1.04 4.49 -46.57
C VAL A 101 -0.07 3.36 -46.25
N VAL A 102 0.83 3.01 -47.17
CA VAL A 102 1.86 1.99 -46.92
C VAL A 102 2.76 2.40 -45.75
N GLY A 103 3.19 3.66 -45.69
CA GLY A 103 3.97 4.19 -44.58
C GLY A 103 3.23 4.09 -43.24
N ALA A 104 1.95 4.45 -43.21
CA ALA A 104 1.11 4.32 -42.02
C ALA A 104 0.99 2.86 -41.56
N VAL A 105 0.73 1.92 -42.48
CA VAL A 105 0.61 0.50 -42.16
C VAL A 105 1.93 -0.07 -41.61
N LEU A 106 3.06 0.28 -42.21
CA LEU A 106 4.38 -0.16 -41.74
C LEU A 106 4.71 0.42 -40.37
N ALA A 107 4.41 1.70 -40.13
CA ALA A 107 4.58 2.31 -38.83
C ALA A 107 3.70 1.65 -37.77
N SER A 108 2.42 1.40 -38.07
CA SER A 108 1.50 0.69 -37.18
C SER A 108 1.94 -0.74 -36.89
N ALA A 109 2.46 -1.46 -37.89
CA ALA A 109 3.00 -2.80 -37.70
C ALA A 109 4.26 -2.79 -36.83
N ALA A 110 5.14 -1.80 -36.99
CA ALA A 110 6.33 -1.64 -36.16
C ALA A 110 5.97 -1.31 -34.70
N TRP A 111 4.99 -0.42 -34.48
CA TRP A 111 4.46 -0.14 -33.14
C TRP A 111 3.81 -1.38 -32.50
N ALA A 112 2.98 -2.10 -33.26
CA ALA A 112 2.36 -3.33 -32.79
C ALA A 112 3.43 -4.38 -32.41
N ALA A 113 4.42 -4.61 -33.27
CA ALA A 113 5.52 -5.53 -32.99
C ALA A 113 6.32 -5.10 -31.75
N GLY A 114 6.57 -3.80 -31.58
CA GLY A 114 7.20 -3.25 -30.38
C GLY A 114 6.39 -3.55 -29.11
N VAL A 115 5.08 -3.33 -29.13
CA VAL A 115 4.20 -3.63 -27.99
C VAL A 115 4.17 -5.13 -27.67
N PHE A 116 4.09 -6.00 -28.68
CA PHE A 116 4.05 -7.45 -28.45
C PHE A 116 5.38 -8.03 -27.97
N LEU A 117 6.51 -7.49 -28.43
CA LEU A 117 7.83 -7.95 -27.99
C LEU A 117 8.19 -7.44 -26.59
N LEU A 118 7.76 -6.24 -26.23
CA LEU A 118 7.99 -5.65 -24.91
C LEU A 118 6.96 -6.10 -23.87
N GLY A 119 5.76 -6.49 -24.30
CA GLY A 119 4.67 -6.98 -23.44
C GLY A 119 4.58 -8.49 -23.34
N ALA A 120 5.57 -9.24 -23.83
CA ALA A 120 5.59 -10.69 -23.67
C ALA A 120 5.71 -11.01 -22.16
N GLU A 121 4.73 -11.76 -21.63
CA GLU A 121 4.73 -12.19 -20.23
C GLU A 121 6.00 -13.01 -19.95
N THR A 122 6.85 -12.53 -19.04
CA THR A 122 7.92 -13.33 -18.47
C THR A 122 7.31 -14.28 -17.45
N ASP A 123 7.76 -15.53 -17.44
CA ASP A 123 7.36 -16.48 -16.39
C ASP A 123 7.73 -15.90 -15.02
N PRO A 124 6.79 -15.87 -14.05
CA PRO A 124 7.04 -15.28 -12.75
C PRO A 124 8.09 -16.07 -11.98
N ASP A 125 9.09 -15.37 -11.45
CA ASP A 125 10.16 -15.96 -10.65
C ASP A 125 9.72 -16.13 -9.19
N LEU A 126 8.82 -17.08 -8.93
CA LEU A 126 8.26 -17.33 -7.59
C LEU A 126 9.21 -18.10 -6.66
N ARG A 127 10.39 -18.54 -7.13
CA ARG A 127 11.43 -19.22 -6.33
C ARG A 127 10.95 -20.43 -5.48
N GLY A 128 9.83 -21.05 -5.87
CA GLY A 128 9.24 -22.17 -5.14
C GLY A 128 8.44 -21.79 -3.89
N TYR A 129 8.22 -20.49 -3.66
CA TYR A 129 7.41 -20.01 -2.54
C TYR A 129 5.92 -20.34 -2.73
N ALA A 130 5.23 -20.48 -1.60
CA ALA A 130 3.79 -20.53 -1.52
C ALA A 130 3.23 -19.45 -0.57
N ALA A 131 2.09 -18.86 -0.93
CA ALA A 131 1.23 -18.13 0.00
C ALA A 131 0.22 -19.10 0.63
N PRO A 132 0.40 -19.54 1.88
CA PRO A 132 -0.53 -20.43 2.57
C PRO A 132 -1.86 -19.72 2.83
N SER A 133 -2.97 -20.45 2.97
CA SER A 133 -4.25 -19.83 3.32
C SER A 133 -4.29 -19.27 4.75
N ASN A 134 -3.39 -19.73 5.62
CA ASN A 134 -3.22 -19.21 6.97
C ASN A 134 -1.72 -19.04 7.23
N LEU A 135 -1.22 -17.81 7.06
CA LEU A 135 0.18 -17.48 7.28
C LEU A 135 0.59 -17.62 8.75
N CYS A 136 -0.32 -17.44 9.70
CA CYS A 136 0.02 -17.56 11.13
C CYS A 136 0.51 -18.96 11.53
N ASN A 137 0.18 -19.99 10.77
CA ASN A 137 0.67 -21.36 11.02
C ASN A 137 2.08 -21.61 10.44
N SER A 138 2.55 -20.73 9.57
CA SER A 138 3.83 -20.86 8.85
C SER A 138 4.82 -19.76 9.22
N THR A 139 4.36 -18.67 9.85
CA THR A 139 5.22 -17.63 10.41
C THR A 139 5.96 -18.18 11.62
N ASP A 140 7.29 -18.24 11.52
CA ASP A 140 8.12 -18.31 12.70
C ASP A 140 8.11 -16.95 13.40
N TYR A 141 7.98 -16.98 14.72
CA TYR A 141 8.15 -15.81 15.59
C TYR A 141 8.81 -16.25 16.91
N SER A 142 9.64 -17.29 16.81
CA SER A 142 10.22 -17.98 17.96
C SER A 142 11.23 -17.12 18.70
N SER A 143 11.94 -16.24 17.99
CA SER A 143 12.89 -15.30 18.60
C SER A 143 12.20 -14.30 19.54
N PHE A 144 10.92 -13.99 19.30
CA PHE A 144 10.13 -13.14 20.20
C PHE A 144 9.70 -13.84 21.50
N LYS A 145 9.83 -15.17 21.61
CA LYS A 145 9.25 -15.94 22.74
C LYS A 145 9.99 -15.81 24.06
N GLU A 146 11.25 -15.40 24.03
CA GLU A 146 11.98 -15.09 25.26
C GLU A 146 11.36 -13.88 25.96
N GLU A 147 11.02 -12.85 25.18
CA GLU A 147 10.42 -11.62 25.66
C GLU A 147 8.89 -11.73 25.84
N TYR A 148 8.23 -12.43 24.92
CA TYR A 148 6.78 -12.59 24.86
C TYR A 148 6.38 -14.07 24.92
N PRO A 149 6.53 -14.73 26.08
CA PRO A 149 6.34 -16.18 26.21
C PRO A 149 4.89 -16.63 26.02
N ASP A 150 3.91 -15.76 26.26
CA ASP A 150 2.50 -16.13 26.17
C ASP A 150 2.06 -16.15 24.69
N ASN A 151 1.38 -17.21 24.29
CA ASN A 151 0.87 -17.36 22.93
C ASN A 151 -0.37 -16.50 22.70
N ASP A 152 -0.51 -15.96 21.48
CA ASP A 152 -1.79 -15.43 21.04
C ASP A 152 -2.79 -16.57 20.89
N SER A 153 -3.92 -16.48 21.57
CA SER A 153 -5.01 -17.46 21.48
C SER A 153 -5.95 -17.21 20.31
N SER A 154 -5.86 -16.04 19.67
CA SER A 154 -6.74 -15.62 18.59
C SER A 154 -6.02 -14.76 17.55
N PRO A 155 -4.92 -15.26 16.93
CA PRO A 155 -4.29 -14.56 15.83
C PRO A 155 -5.27 -14.46 14.65
N THR A 156 -5.21 -13.35 13.92
CA THR A 156 -6.04 -13.10 12.75
C THR A 156 -5.25 -13.34 11.48
N HIS A 157 -5.91 -13.88 10.46
CA HIS A 157 -5.30 -14.11 9.16
C HIS A 157 -6.30 -13.79 8.07
N ASN A 158 -5.79 -13.47 6.89
CA ASN A 158 -6.55 -13.33 5.67
C ASN A 158 -5.70 -13.80 4.49
N ASN A 159 -6.34 -14.16 3.39
CA ASN A 159 -5.63 -14.58 2.19
C ASN A 159 -6.40 -14.18 0.93
N LEU A 160 -5.65 -13.91 -0.14
CA LEU A 160 -6.15 -13.69 -1.49
C LEU A 160 -5.53 -14.73 -2.42
N LYS A 161 -6.34 -15.29 -3.31
CA LYS A 161 -5.90 -16.12 -4.43
C LYS A 161 -6.50 -15.55 -5.70
N ASP A 162 -5.66 -15.07 -6.59
CA ASP A 162 -6.04 -14.50 -7.88
C ASP A 162 -5.01 -14.88 -8.95
N ASP A 163 -5.35 -14.90 -10.23
CA ASP A 163 -4.40 -15.26 -11.30
C ASP A 163 -3.18 -14.31 -11.37
N ALA A 164 -3.30 -13.08 -10.88
CA ALA A 164 -2.22 -12.10 -10.85
C ALA A 164 -1.40 -12.07 -9.55
N LEU A 165 -2.03 -12.37 -8.42
CA LEU A 165 -1.45 -12.21 -7.08
C LEU A 165 -2.02 -13.24 -6.12
N ASP A 166 -1.14 -13.91 -5.37
CA ASP A 166 -1.55 -14.57 -4.13
C ASP A 166 -1.02 -13.76 -2.95
N GLU A 167 -1.88 -13.45 -1.98
CA GLU A 167 -1.52 -12.76 -0.74
C GLU A 167 -1.89 -13.65 0.44
N SER A 168 -1.06 -13.62 1.48
CA SER A 168 -1.42 -14.13 2.78
C SER A 168 -0.90 -13.21 3.87
N LEU A 169 -1.72 -12.97 4.88
CA LEU A 169 -1.36 -12.12 6.02
C LEU A 169 -1.64 -12.83 7.34
N CYS A 170 -0.84 -12.46 8.33
CA CYS A 170 -1.02 -12.82 9.73
C CYS A 170 -0.88 -11.57 10.59
N SER A 171 -1.77 -11.42 11.57
CA SER A 171 -1.60 -10.45 12.65
C SER A 171 -1.80 -11.15 13.98
N LEU A 172 -0.81 -11.03 14.86
CA LEU A 172 -0.80 -11.67 16.18
C LEU A 172 -0.37 -10.69 17.27
N SER A 173 -0.87 -10.96 18.47
CA SER A 173 -0.51 -10.27 19.71
C SER A 173 0.71 -10.92 20.35
N LEU A 174 1.68 -10.12 20.76
CA LEU A 174 2.81 -10.54 21.58
C LEU A 174 2.51 -10.17 23.03
N LYS A 175 2.65 -11.15 23.94
CA LYS A 175 2.27 -11.01 25.35
C LYS A 175 3.36 -11.49 26.30
N LYS A 176 3.62 -10.67 27.32
CA LYS A 176 4.40 -11.05 28.49
C LYS A 176 3.55 -11.90 29.43
N THR A 177 4.22 -12.65 30.31
CA THR A 177 3.55 -13.50 31.29
C THR A 177 2.60 -12.70 32.17
N GLY A 178 1.31 -13.07 32.13
CA GLY A 178 0.28 -12.44 32.96
C GLY A 178 -0.35 -11.19 32.37
N SER A 179 0.07 -10.77 31.18
CA SER A 179 -0.56 -9.67 30.46
C SER A 179 -1.96 -10.05 29.99
N SER A 180 -2.94 -9.20 30.30
CA SER A 180 -4.32 -9.39 29.82
C SER A 180 -4.49 -8.87 28.38
N TYR A 181 -3.76 -7.82 28.03
CA TYR A 181 -3.72 -7.21 26.70
C TYR A 181 -2.41 -7.56 25.97
N ALA A 182 -2.31 -7.17 24.70
CA ALA A 182 -1.06 -7.31 23.94
C ALA A 182 -0.07 -6.24 24.41
N ASP A 183 1.19 -6.65 24.62
CA ASP A 183 2.31 -5.76 24.95
C ASP A 183 2.96 -5.23 23.66
N ALA A 184 2.93 -6.04 22.60
CA ALA A 184 3.34 -5.67 21.26
C ALA A 184 2.50 -6.41 20.21
N TYR A 185 2.67 -6.03 18.95
CA TYR A 185 1.97 -6.64 17.82
C TYR A 185 2.96 -7.03 16.73
N LEU A 186 2.70 -8.16 16.10
CA LEU A 186 3.40 -8.61 14.91
C LEU A 186 2.40 -8.68 13.74
N TYR A 187 2.78 -8.06 12.62
CA TYR A 187 2.06 -8.16 11.35
C TYR A 187 3.00 -8.76 10.32
N VAL A 188 2.54 -9.79 9.63
CA VAL A 188 3.32 -10.52 8.61
C VAL A 188 2.50 -10.62 7.34
N GLN A 189 3.13 -10.40 6.21
CA GLN A 189 2.50 -10.52 4.90
C GLN A 189 3.46 -11.12 3.90
N ILE A 190 2.95 -11.97 3.02
CA ILE A 190 3.65 -12.49 1.85
C ILE A 190 2.79 -12.33 0.61
N ASP A 191 3.40 -11.80 -0.44
CA ASP A 191 2.79 -11.53 -1.72
C ASP A 191 3.58 -12.27 -2.81
N LEU A 192 2.90 -13.14 -3.56
CA LEU A 192 3.44 -13.84 -4.71
C LEU A 192 2.89 -13.18 -5.97
N HIS A 193 3.71 -12.34 -6.60
CA HIS A 193 3.31 -11.67 -7.83
C HIS A 193 3.47 -12.65 -9.00
N LYS A 194 2.36 -13.02 -9.65
CA LYS A 194 2.33 -14.03 -10.72
C LYS A 194 2.32 -13.42 -12.13
N LYS A 195 2.11 -12.11 -12.23
CA LYS A 195 1.94 -11.39 -13.50
C LYS A 195 2.78 -10.12 -13.64
N THR A 196 3.35 -9.60 -12.56
CA THR A 196 4.13 -8.36 -12.59
C THR A 196 5.34 -8.48 -11.69
N ASP A 197 6.49 -8.01 -12.16
CA ASP A 197 7.71 -7.93 -11.35
C ASP A 197 7.55 -6.84 -10.28
N PRO A 198 7.57 -7.17 -8.98
CA PRO A 198 7.46 -6.17 -7.92
C PRO A 198 8.74 -5.37 -7.72
N GLY A 199 9.88 -5.78 -8.30
CA GLY A 199 11.21 -5.23 -8.01
C GLY A 199 11.30 -3.70 -8.05
N PRO A 200 10.98 -3.04 -9.17
CA PRO A 200 11.08 -1.59 -9.28
C PRO A 200 10.24 -0.83 -8.24
N GLU A 201 9.02 -1.30 -7.97
CA GLU A 201 8.11 -0.67 -7.00
C GLU A 201 8.55 -0.96 -5.56
N PHE A 202 8.97 -2.19 -5.26
CA PHE A 202 9.50 -2.59 -3.97
C PHE A 202 10.72 -1.75 -3.58
N THR A 203 11.70 -1.63 -4.48
CA THR A 203 12.88 -0.78 -4.24
C THR A 203 12.46 0.67 -4.01
N ALA A 204 11.56 1.20 -4.84
CA ALA A 204 11.13 2.59 -4.72
C ALA A 204 10.42 2.88 -3.38
N ALA A 205 9.52 1.98 -2.96
CA ALA A 205 8.72 2.13 -1.75
C ALA A 205 9.57 2.01 -0.47
N TRP A 206 10.42 0.98 -0.39
CA TRP A 206 11.12 0.66 0.86
C TRP A 206 12.44 1.41 1.02
N LYS A 207 13.22 1.59 -0.04
CA LYS A 207 14.48 2.35 0.03
C LYS A 207 14.27 3.83 0.36
N ASN A 208 13.18 4.41 -0.15
CA ASN A 208 12.87 5.82 -0.01
C ASN A 208 11.69 6.06 0.97
N TYR A 209 11.42 5.11 1.86
CA TYR A 209 10.33 5.21 2.83
C TYR A 209 10.31 6.57 3.58
N PRO A 210 11.45 7.15 4.02
CA PRO A 210 11.48 8.43 4.75
C PRO A 210 11.01 9.63 3.93
N ASP A 211 11.05 9.55 2.59
CA ASP A 211 10.63 10.65 1.71
C ASP A 211 9.12 10.89 1.79
N SER A 212 8.35 9.85 2.14
CA SER A 212 6.89 9.91 2.31
C SER A 212 6.43 9.73 3.77
N HIS A 213 7.29 9.21 4.64
CA HIS A 213 7.01 8.95 6.05
C HIS A 213 8.11 9.56 6.92
N SER A 214 7.91 10.81 7.34
CA SER A 214 8.86 11.51 8.22
C SER A 214 8.98 10.81 9.57
N GLY A 215 10.20 10.73 10.12
CA GLY A 215 10.47 10.12 11.43
C GLY A 215 10.99 8.69 11.34
N TYR A 216 10.92 8.07 10.17
CA TYR A 216 11.44 6.73 9.96
C TYR A 216 12.87 6.75 9.41
N ASP A 217 13.67 5.81 9.88
CA ASP A 217 14.98 5.48 9.35
C ASP A 217 14.89 4.23 8.45
N VAL A 218 15.80 4.13 7.47
CA VAL A 218 15.91 2.96 6.58
C VAL A 218 17.34 2.44 6.54
N GLU A 219 17.49 1.15 6.81
CA GLU A 219 18.73 0.39 6.67
C GLU A 219 18.58 -0.67 5.58
N THR A 220 19.56 -0.79 4.68
CA THR A 220 19.63 -1.91 3.74
C THR A 220 20.19 -3.15 4.44
N ILE A 221 19.43 -4.23 4.42
CA ILE A 221 19.81 -5.51 5.03
C ILE A 221 20.35 -6.44 3.95
N THR A 222 21.51 -7.04 4.21
CA THR A 222 22.14 -8.01 3.31
C THR A 222 21.97 -9.44 3.81
N GLY A 223 21.96 -10.40 2.88
CA GLY A 223 21.89 -11.83 3.21
C GLY A 223 20.49 -12.32 3.62
N ILE A 224 19.43 -11.64 3.16
CA ILE A 224 18.03 -12.08 3.24
C ILE A 224 17.37 -11.68 1.91
N GLY A 225 16.86 -12.65 1.16
CA GLY A 225 16.32 -12.42 -0.19
C GLY A 225 17.35 -11.85 -1.19
N ASP A 226 16.84 -11.34 -2.31
CA ASP A 226 17.63 -10.58 -3.29
C ASP A 226 17.87 -9.14 -2.82
N GLU A 227 16.92 -8.59 -2.05
CA GLU A 227 16.92 -7.21 -1.58
C GLU A 227 16.08 -7.10 -0.30
N ALA A 228 16.57 -6.39 0.71
CA ALA A 228 15.85 -6.19 1.96
C ALA A 228 16.12 -4.83 2.59
N TYR A 229 15.10 -4.28 3.24
CA TYR A 229 15.13 -3.00 3.93
C TYR A 229 14.50 -3.13 5.32
N LEU A 230 15.20 -2.64 6.33
CA LEU A 230 14.64 -2.42 7.66
C LEU A 230 14.18 -0.96 7.74
N VAL A 231 12.89 -0.76 8.01
CA VAL A 231 12.29 0.54 8.29
C VAL A 231 11.97 0.60 9.77
N SER A 232 12.44 1.64 10.46
CA SER A 232 12.25 1.76 11.91
C SER A 232 11.91 3.17 12.36
N ASP A 233 11.16 3.27 13.44
CA ASP A 233 10.94 4.51 14.20
C ASP A 233 10.97 4.16 15.69
N ASP A 234 11.87 4.80 16.44
CA ASP A 234 12.05 4.59 17.87
C ASP A 234 11.96 5.92 18.60
N THR A 235 10.81 6.16 19.23
CA THR A 235 10.57 7.37 20.01
C THR A 235 10.76 7.15 21.51
N THR A 236 11.38 6.04 21.91
CA THR A 236 11.58 5.68 23.33
C THR A 236 12.85 6.31 23.91
N SER A 237 13.81 6.66 23.06
CA SER A 237 15.08 7.24 23.47
C SER A 237 14.92 8.52 24.30
N GLY A 238 15.44 8.49 25.54
CA GLY A 238 15.40 9.63 26.46
C GLY A 238 14.01 9.95 27.06
N SER A 239 13.04 9.06 26.89
CA SER A 239 11.67 9.21 27.41
C SER A 239 11.27 8.00 28.26
N THR A 240 10.20 8.16 29.06
CA THR A 240 9.55 7.04 29.80
C THR A 240 8.29 6.54 29.09
N SER A 241 8.01 7.07 27.90
CA SER A 241 6.89 6.72 27.04
C SER A 241 7.28 6.92 25.58
N GLY A 242 6.64 6.21 24.66
CA GLY A 242 6.92 6.31 23.24
C GLY A 242 6.39 5.11 22.48
N SER A 243 6.93 4.88 21.30
CA SER A 243 6.67 3.67 20.52
C SER A 243 7.96 3.17 19.89
N LEU A 244 8.01 1.86 19.69
CA LEU A 244 9.02 1.22 18.88
C LEU A 244 8.32 0.53 17.71
N TYR A 245 8.72 0.90 16.50
CA TYR A 245 8.27 0.31 15.26
C TYR A 245 9.47 -0.18 14.47
N ALA A 246 9.36 -1.39 13.92
CA ALA A 246 10.36 -1.93 13.00
C ALA A 246 9.68 -2.83 11.97
N THR A 247 9.99 -2.66 10.69
CA THR A 247 9.51 -3.50 9.60
C THR A 247 10.69 -3.98 8.78
N LEU A 248 10.85 -5.30 8.68
CA LEU A 248 11.76 -5.90 7.72
C LEU A 248 10.98 -6.26 6.46
N ALA A 249 11.25 -5.54 5.38
CA ALA A 249 10.73 -5.83 4.05
C ALA A 249 11.79 -6.58 3.24
N VAL A 250 11.40 -7.68 2.60
CA VAL A 250 12.28 -8.56 1.80
C VAL A 250 11.63 -8.80 0.45
N ARG A 251 12.45 -8.80 -0.61
CA ARG A 251 12.09 -9.30 -1.92
C ARG A 251 13.03 -10.42 -2.33
N GLU A 252 12.47 -11.50 -2.87
CA GLU A 252 13.22 -12.58 -3.49
C GLU A 252 12.49 -13.03 -4.76
N GLY A 253 13.10 -12.80 -5.93
CA GLY A 253 12.41 -12.94 -7.21
C GLY A 253 11.18 -12.03 -7.28
N TRP A 254 10.03 -12.63 -7.61
CA TRP A 254 8.71 -11.98 -7.70
C TRP A 254 7.88 -12.17 -6.42
N VAL A 255 8.54 -12.43 -5.29
CA VAL A 255 7.92 -12.56 -3.98
C VAL A 255 8.35 -11.39 -3.10
N THR A 256 7.39 -10.77 -2.43
CA THR A 256 7.66 -9.78 -1.38
C THR A 256 7.13 -10.29 -0.05
N TYR A 257 7.88 -10.02 1.01
CA TYR A 257 7.56 -10.43 2.37
C TYR A 257 7.82 -9.26 3.31
N THR A 258 6.93 -9.03 4.26
CA THR A 258 7.12 -8.05 5.31
C THR A 258 6.82 -8.67 6.67
N MET A 259 7.67 -8.39 7.65
CA MET A 259 7.40 -8.65 9.06
C MET A 259 7.58 -7.36 9.84
N SER A 260 6.50 -6.91 10.48
CA SER A 260 6.38 -5.63 11.17
C SER A 260 6.09 -5.84 12.65
N TYR A 261 6.96 -5.30 13.49
CA TYR A 261 6.79 -5.20 14.93
C TYR A 261 6.32 -3.79 15.30
N SER A 262 5.39 -3.70 16.25
CA SER A 262 5.03 -2.43 16.89
C SER A 262 4.73 -2.61 18.37
N ALA A 263 5.20 -1.67 19.18
CA ALA A 263 4.90 -1.57 20.60
C ALA A 263 4.68 -0.12 21.00
N TYR A 264 3.81 0.09 21.97
CA TYR A 264 3.48 1.40 22.53
C TYR A 264 3.75 1.38 24.02
N TYR A 265 4.67 2.23 24.47
CA TYR A 265 5.08 2.31 25.86
C TYR A 265 4.48 3.55 26.50
N SER A 266 3.80 3.35 27.61
CA SER A 266 3.28 4.40 28.46
C SER A 266 4.13 4.55 29.72
N SER A 267 4.17 5.75 30.28
CA SER A 267 4.84 5.97 31.57
C SER A 267 4.18 5.22 32.74
N TYR A 268 2.96 4.73 32.51
CA TYR A 268 2.18 3.93 33.45
C TYR A 268 2.47 2.42 33.35
N ASP A 269 3.19 1.97 32.33
CA ASP A 269 3.47 0.54 32.18
C ASP A 269 4.38 0.03 33.29
N GLU A 270 4.05 -1.15 33.79
CA GLU A 270 4.83 -1.85 34.82
C GLU A 270 6.13 -2.39 34.24
N ASP A 271 6.17 -2.60 32.92
CA ASP A 271 7.36 -2.98 32.19
C ASP A 271 8.34 -1.81 32.06
N LYS A 272 9.54 -2.01 32.59
CA LYS A 272 10.61 -1.01 32.61
C LYS A 272 11.79 -1.39 31.74
N ASP A 273 11.75 -2.54 31.09
CA ASP A 273 12.83 -3.06 30.25
C ASP A 273 12.26 -3.59 28.93
N PRO A 274 11.71 -2.70 28.09
CA PRO A 274 11.22 -3.10 26.77
C PRO A 274 12.40 -3.45 25.85
N PRO A 275 12.18 -4.32 24.83
CA PRO A 275 13.23 -4.68 23.90
C PRO A 275 13.70 -3.46 23.12
N THR A 276 15.01 -3.39 22.89
CA THR A 276 15.65 -2.36 22.08
C THR A 276 15.37 -2.57 20.59
N LEU A 277 15.54 -1.52 19.77
CA LEU A 277 15.47 -1.64 18.32
C LEU A 277 16.46 -2.68 17.77
N GLU A 278 17.65 -2.80 18.37
CA GLU A 278 18.65 -3.79 17.96
C GLU A 278 18.17 -5.23 18.20
N GLU A 279 17.57 -5.50 19.38
CA GLU A 279 16.99 -6.80 19.71
C GLU A 279 15.83 -7.15 18.78
N VAL A 280 14.87 -6.23 18.60
CA VAL A 280 13.74 -6.42 17.68
C VAL A 280 14.24 -6.67 16.26
N THR A 281 15.25 -5.94 15.80
CA THR A 281 15.88 -6.17 14.49
C THR A 281 16.48 -7.56 14.39
N GLY A 282 17.13 -8.04 15.45
CA GLY A 282 17.65 -9.40 15.56
C GLY A 282 16.56 -10.46 15.43
N TYR A 283 15.43 -10.26 16.13
CA TYR A 283 14.28 -11.16 16.07
C TYR A 283 13.66 -11.19 14.66
N LEU A 284 13.35 -10.01 14.10
CA LEU A 284 12.79 -9.88 12.76
C LEU A 284 13.67 -10.59 11.71
N LYS A 285 14.99 -10.39 11.75
CA LYS A 285 15.92 -11.01 10.79
C LYS A 285 16.01 -12.52 10.95
N THR A 286 15.92 -13.04 12.17
CA THR A 286 16.00 -14.48 12.44
C THR A 286 14.72 -15.15 11.96
N ASP A 287 13.58 -14.66 12.44
CA ASP A 287 12.27 -15.22 12.19
C ASP A 287 11.85 -15.08 10.72
N THR A 288 12.23 -13.98 10.06
CA THR A 288 12.03 -13.80 8.61
C THR A 288 12.81 -14.83 7.79
N ARG A 289 14.07 -15.12 8.15
CA ARG A 289 14.85 -16.14 7.41
C ARG A 289 14.21 -17.51 7.54
N THR A 290 13.89 -17.91 8.77
CA THR A 290 13.26 -19.20 9.05
C THR A 290 11.92 -19.32 8.34
N THR A 291 11.06 -18.29 8.45
CA THR A 291 9.76 -18.27 7.76
C THR A 291 9.92 -18.39 6.24
N LEU A 292 10.83 -17.63 5.63
CA LEU A 292 11.07 -17.70 4.19
C LEU A 292 11.64 -19.05 3.75
N GLU A 293 12.51 -19.66 4.55
CA GLU A 293 13.01 -21.02 4.28
C GLU A 293 11.89 -22.07 4.33
N ASP A 294 10.99 -21.98 5.31
CA ASP A 294 9.86 -22.90 5.48
C ASP A 294 8.76 -22.72 4.42
N LEU A 295 8.62 -21.51 3.87
CA LEU A 295 7.66 -21.21 2.81
C LEU A 295 8.14 -21.63 1.41
N LYS A 296 9.42 -22.00 1.26
CA LYS A 296 9.92 -22.65 0.04
C LYS A 296 9.52 -24.12 0.06
N GLY A 297 8.82 -24.57 -0.99
CA GLY A 297 8.36 -25.95 -1.14
C GLY A 297 9.45 -27.01 -1.28
#